data_AF-A0A8T4VK90-F1
#
_entry.id   AF-A0A8T4VK90-F1
#
_cell.length_a   1.000
_cell.length_b   1.000
_cell.length_c   1.000
_cell.angle_alpha   90.00
_cell.angle_beta   90.00
_cell.angle_gamma   90.00
#
_symmetry.space_group_name_H-M   'P 1'
#
loop_
_entity.id
_entity.type
_entity.pdbx_description
1 polymer ?
#
loop_
_entity_poly.entity_id
_entity_poly.type
_entity_poly.pdbx_seq_one_letter_code
_entity_poly.pdbx_strand_id
1 'polypeptide(L)'
;METEYKLKKFDIVNNKRNIIHGIIYTEKPSFNYIEELKKKDKREEIKKLKILRGNLCTVLRINRNDLIIDEDYYRLLTSRAIAVRYQIEIKEMKLIPAIAEETKEIPQISIEIEYL
;
A
#
# COMPACT_ATOMS: atom_id res chain seq x y z
N MET A 1 5.14 18.32 -12.18
CA MET A 1 5.59 17.09 -12.88
C MET A 1 4.83 15.96 -12.23
N GLU A 2 3.94 15.31 -12.98
CA GLU A 2 3.30 14.07 -12.50
C GLU A 2 4.36 12.98 -12.44
N THR A 3 4.55 12.41 -11.27
CA THR A 3 5.54 11.35 -11.05
C THR A 3 4.97 10.06 -11.63
N GLU A 4 5.53 9.58 -12.75
CA GLU A 4 5.13 8.30 -13.34
C GLU A 4 5.35 7.16 -12.33
N TYR A 5 4.32 6.33 -12.09
CA TYR A 5 4.45 5.19 -11.20
C TYR A 5 5.47 4.18 -11.73
N LYS A 6 6.54 3.95 -10.96
CA LYS A 6 7.57 2.97 -11.29
C LYS A 6 7.20 1.58 -10.75
N LEU A 7 6.89 0.66 -11.69
CA LEU A 7 6.58 -0.75 -11.42
C LEU A 7 7.58 -1.39 -10.45
N LYS A 8 7.03 -2.07 -9.45
CA LYS A 8 7.75 -2.90 -8.48
C LYS A 8 7.78 -4.35 -8.99
N LYS A 9 8.70 -5.14 -8.45
CA LYS A 9 8.89 -6.55 -8.84
C LYS A 9 7.67 -7.43 -8.59
N PHE A 10 6.82 -7.04 -7.64
CA PHE A 10 5.63 -7.78 -7.24
C PHE A 10 4.34 -7.29 -7.92
N ASP A 11 4.41 -6.22 -8.71
CA ASP A 11 3.24 -5.67 -9.38
C ASP A 11 2.82 -6.60 -10.53
N ILE A 12 1.51 -6.78 -10.68
CA ILE A 12 0.92 -7.50 -11.81
C ILE A 12 0.25 -6.49 -12.72
N VAL A 13 0.53 -6.54 -14.03
CA VAL A 13 -0.15 -5.67 -15.01
C VAL A 13 -1.24 -6.48 -15.69
N ASN A 14 -2.49 -6.02 -15.62
CA ASN A 14 -3.61 -6.67 -16.28
C ASN A 14 -3.72 -6.27 -17.77
N ASN A 15 -4.67 -6.87 -18.49
CA ASN A 15 -4.91 -6.61 -19.91
C ASN A 15 -5.32 -5.15 -20.23
N LYS A 16 -5.85 -4.42 -19.25
CA LYS A 16 -6.19 -2.98 -19.35
C LYS A 16 -5.00 -2.06 -19.01
N ARG A 17 -3.81 -2.63 -18.77
CA ARG A 17 -2.61 -1.93 -18.30
C ARG A 17 -2.73 -1.34 -16.89
N ASN A 18 -3.69 -1.82 -16.10
CA ASN A 18 -3.79 -1.47 -14.69
C ASN A 18 -2.79 -2.30 -13.89
N ILE A 19 -2.29 -1.71 -12.81
CA ILE A 19 -1.32 -2.28 -11.88
C ILE A 19 -2.09 -2.86 -10.71
N ILE A 20 -1.86 -4.14 -10.43
CA ILE A 20 -2.47 -4.85 -9.32
C ILE A 20 -1.38 -5.19 -8.30
N HIS A 21 -1.60 -4.79 -7.06
CA HIS A 21 -0.73 -5.12 -5.94
C HIS A 21 -1.49 -5.20 -4.61
N GLY A 22 -0.82 -5.71 -3.59
CA GLY A 22 -1.32 -5.69 -2.22
C GLY A 22 -0.94 -4.39 -1.52
N ILE A 23 -1.80 -3.93 -0.63
CA ILE A 23 -1.61 -2.74 0.18
C ILE A 23 -1.86 -3.09 1.65
N ILE A 24 -1.15 -2.39 2.54
CA ILE A 24 -1.45 -2.37 3.97
C ILE A 24 -1.59 -0.92 4.41
N TYR A 25 -2.78 -0.54 4.87
CA TYR A 25 -3.05 0.78 5.43
C TYR A 25 -2.95 0.76 6.96
N THR A 26 -2.54 1.90 7.52
CA THR A 26 -2.59 2.19 8.97
C THR A 26 -3.95 2.73 9.41
N GLU A 27 -4.75 3.23 8.48
CA GLU A 27 -6.10 3.75 8.69
C GLU A 27 -6.96 3.49 7.45
N LYS A 28 -8.28 3.44 7.61
CA LYS A 28 -9.17 3.16 6.48
C LYS A 28 -9.24 4.38 5.56
N PRO A 29 -8.94 4.25 4.26
CA PRO A 29 -9.12 5.35 3.31
C PRO A 29 -10.57 5.84 3.28
N SER A 30 -10.75 7.16 3.39
CA SER A 30 -12.05 7.83 3.23
C SER A 30 -12.24 8.35 1.80
N PHE A 31 -13.43 8.86 1.48
CA PHE A 31 -13.66 9.54 0.19
C PHE A 31 -12.71 10.72 -0.03
N ASN A 32 -12.29 11.40 1.04
CA ASN A 32 -11.41 12.57 1.01
C ASN A 32 -9.97 12.21 1.41
N TYR A 33 -9.56 10.94 1.25
CA TYR A 33 -8.30 10.43 1.78
C TYR A 33 -7.08 11.30 1.40
N ILE A 34 -6.97 11.72 0.14
CA ILE A 34 -5.85 12.56 -0.31
C ILE A 34 -5.80 13.91 0.43
N GLU A 35 -6.95 14.54 0.66
CA GLU A 35 -7.04 15.79 1.40
C GLU A 35 -6.75 15.58 2.90
N GLU A 36 -7.03 14.40 3.44
CA GLU A 36 -6.65 14.02 4.80
C GLU A 36 -5.14 13.80 4.92
N LEU A 37 -4.51 13.13 3.95
CA LEU A 37 -3.07 12.91 3.91
C LEU A 37 -2.29 14.23 3.84
N LYS A 38 -2.76 15.21 3.07
CA LYS A 38 -2.14 16.55 2.99
C LYS A 38 -2.11 17.29 4.33
N LYS A 39 -3.01 16.97 5.25
CA LYS A 39 -3.07 17.57 6.59
C LYS A 39 -2.11 16.92 7.58
N LYS A 40 -1.50 15.77 7.23
CA LYS A 40 -0.58 15.04 8.10
C LYS A 40 0.87 15.45 7.87
N ASP A 41 1.68 15.36 8.93
CA ASP A 41 3.13 15.54 8.81
C ASP A 41 3.76 14.34 8.09
N LYS A 42 4.20 14.57 6.85
CA LYS A 42 4.87 13.56 6.02
C LYS A 42 6.01 12.87 6.77
N ARG A 43 6.87 13.60 7.49
CA ARG A 43 8.06 13.02 8.13
C ARG A 43 7.67 12.03 9.21
N GLU A 44 6.66 12.38 10.01
CA GLU A 44 6.15 11.51 11.07
C GLU A 44 5.44 10.27 10.50
N GLU A 45 4.63 10.42 9.45
CA GLU A 45 3.95 9.28 8.81
C GLU A 45 4.95 8.30 8.18
N ILE A 46 5.96 8.80 7.46
CA ILE A 46 7.01 7.94 6.90
C ILE A 46 7.82 7.24 8.00
N LYS A 47 8.10 7.92 9.12
CA LYS A 47 8.79 7.31 10.26
C LYS A 47 7.97 6.18 10.88
N LYS A 48 6.66 6.36 11.06
CA LYS A 48 5.73 5.31 11.52
C LYS A 48 5.74 4.12 10.56
N LEU A 49 5.64 4.35 9.26
CA LEU A 49 5.66 3.29 8.24
C LEU A 49 6.99 2.52 8.21
N LYS A 50 8.14 3.18 8.43
CA LYS A 50 9.44 2.52 8.53
C LYS A 50 9.51 1.54 9.71
N ILE A 51 8.98 1.95 10.87
CA ILE A 51 8.90 1.09 12.06
C ILE A 51 7.95 -0.08 11.78
N LEU A 52 6.77 0.22 11.25
CA LEU A 52 5.74 -0.79 10.94
C LEU A 52 6.24 -1.83 9.95
N ARG A 53 6.91 -1.38 8.87
CA ARG A 53 7.55 -2.27 7.90
C ARG A 53 8.56 -3.20 8.57
N GLY A 54 9.40 -2.68 9.47
CA GLY A 54 10.36 -3.48 10.21
C GLY A 54 9.69 -4.57 11.05
N ASN A 55 8.60 -4.22 11.74
CA ASN A 55 7.82 -5.15 12.55
C ASN A 55 7.15 -6.23 11.69
N LEU A 56 6.46 -5.84 10.60
CA LEU A 56 5.82 -6.77 9.67
C LEU A 56 6.82 -7.74 9.05
N CYS A 57 7.97 -7.26 8.57
CA CYS A 57 9.02 -8.13 8.03
C CYS A 57 9.53 -9.15 9.06
N THR A 58 9.61 -8.74 10.33
CA THR A 58 10.10 -9.61 11.42
C THR A 58 9.05 -10.65 11.81
N VAL A 59 7.81 -10.21 12.07
CA VAL A 59 6.71 -11.07 12.53
C VAL A 59 6.28 -12.05 11.44
N LEU A 60 6.09 -11.57 10.21
CA LEU A 60 5.58 -12.36 9.09
C LEU A 60 6.70 -13.03 8.26
N ARG A 61 7.97 -12.83 8.64
CA ARG A 61 9.16 -13.34 7.93
C ARG A 61 9.16 -12.96 6.44
N ILE A 62 8.71 -11.74 6.12
CA ILE A 62 8.69 -11.20 4.76
C ILE A 62 9.99 -10.46 4.47
N ASN A 63 10.54 -10.60 3.26
CA ASN A 63 11.71 -9.84 2.84
C ASN A 63 11.38 -8.34 2.77
N ARG A 64 12.27 -7.47 3.27
CA ARG A 64 12.10 -6.00 3.19
C ARG A 64 11.90 -5.47 1.77
N ASN A 65 12.37 -6.20 0.76
CA ASN A 65 12.20 -5.83 -0.65
C ASN A 65 10.79 -6.11 -1.18
N ASP A 66 10.01 -6.94 -0.48
CA ASP A 66 8.63 -7.30 -0.85
C ASP A 66 7.59 -6.43 -0.11
N LEU A 67 8.05 -5.46 0.67
CA LEU A 67 7.20 -4.53 1.43
C LEU A 67 7.78 -3.10 1.30
N ILE A 68 7.23 -2.31 0.39
CA ILE A 68 7.74 -0.99 0.02
C ILE A 68 6.88 0.09 0.67
N ILE A 69 7.51 1.19 1.09
CA ILE A 69 6.79 2.35 1.61
C ILE A 69 6.35 3.19 0.41
N ASP A 70 5.06 3.47 0.36
CA ASP A 70 4.47 4.45 -0.55
C ASP A 70 4.41 5.79 0.17
N GLU A 71 5.29 6.70 -0.24
CA GLU A 71 5.41 8.02 0.39
C GLU A 71 4.35 9.03 -0.06
N ASP A 72 3.60 8.71 -1.12
CA ASP A 72 2.58 9.61 -1.67
C ASP A 72 1.22 9.34 -1.00
N TYR A 73 0.94 8.07 -0.68
CA TYR A 73 -0.32 7.65 -0.07
C TYR A 73 -0.18 7.16 1.38
N TYR A 74 1.00 7.31 2.00
CA TYR A 74 1.32 6.88 3.37
C TYR A 74 0.84 5.47 3.73
N ARG A 75 1.18 4.51 2.87
CA ARG A 75 0.81 3.09 2.99
C ARG A 75 2.00 2.18 2.69
N LEU A 76 1.83 0.88 2.88
CA LEU A 76 2.81 -0.12 2.45
C LEU A 76 2.30 -0.85 1.21
N LEU A 77 3.14 -0.99 0.20
CA LEU A 77 2.89 -1.79 -1.00
C LEU A 77 3.56 -3.14 -0.88
N THR A 78 2.88 -4.18 -1.33
CA THR A 78 3.38 -5.56 -1.34
C THR A 78 2.76 -6.36 -2.48
N SER A 79 3.12 -7.63 -2.62
CA SER A 79 2.43 -8.50 -3.58
C SER A 79 1.00 -8.80 -3.15
N ARG A 80 0.10 -8.99 -4.12
CA ARG A 80 -1.26 -9.53 -3.84
C ARG A 80 -1.19 -10.82 -3.01
N ALA A 81 -0.24 -11.70 -3.33
CA ALA A 81 -0.08 -12.97 -2.63
C ALA A 81 0.27 -12.79 -1.14
N ILE A 82 1.12 -11.82 -0.80
CA ILE A 82 1.49 -11.52 0.59
C ILE A 82 0.30 -10.94 1.35
N ALA A 83 -0.40 -9.97 0.75
CA ALA A 83 -1.57 -9.35 1.38
C ALA A 83 -2.67 -10.39 1.70
N VAL A 84 -2.95 -11.29 0.76
CA VAL A 84 -3.93 -12.38 0.96
C VAL A 84 -3.44 -13.40 1.99
N ARG A 85 -2.18 -13.84 1.88
CA ARG A 85 -1.62 -14.89 2.75
C ARG A 85 -1.65 -14.49 4.22
N TYR A 86 -1.29 -13.25 4.54
CA TYR A 86 -1.14 -12.78 5.91
C TYR A 86 -2.26 -11.84 6.37
N GLN A 87 -3.41 -11.86 5.70
CA GLN A 87 -4.51 -10.92 5.98
C GLN A 87 -4.98 -10.97 7.44
N ILE A 88 -4.98 -12.15 8.07
CA ILE A 88 -5.45 -12.34 9.44
C ILE A 88 -4.46 -11.68 10.40
N GLU A 89 -3.18 -12.00 10.26
CA GLU A 89 -2.10 -11.47 11.10
C GLU A 89 -1.97 -9.94 10.94
N ILE A 90 -2.13 -9.42 9.71
CA ILE A 90 -2.13 -7.99 9.44
C ILE A 90 -3.31 -7.31 10.17
N LYS A 91 -4.51 -7.91 10.17
CA LYS A 91 -5.67 -7.40 10.90
C LYS A 91 -5.49 -7.45 12.42
N GLU A 92 -4.89 -8.51 12.96
CA GLU A 92 -4.56 -8.64 14.39
C GLU A 92 -3.61 -7.54 14.86
N MET A 93 -2.73 -7.07 13.96
CA MET A 93 -1.87 -5.90 14.17
C MET A 93 -2.62 -4.55 14.04
N LYS A 94 -3.95 -4.57 13.91
CA LYS A 94 -4.82 -3.40 13.71
C LYS A 94 -4.52 -2.62 12.43
N LEU A 95 -4.03 -3.31 11.40
CA LEU A 95 -3.81 -2.77 10.07
C LEU A 95 -4.89 -3.26 9.11
N ILE A 96 -4.92 -2.67 7.92
CA ILE A 96 -5.96 -2.94 6.94
C ILE A 96 -5.30 -3.46 5.67
N PRO A 97 -5.29 -4.80 5.45
CA PRO A 97 -4.84 -5.37 4.20
C PRO A 97 -5.88 -5.13 3.10
N ALA A 98 -5.42 -4.83 1.90
CA ALA A 98 -6.29 -4.69 0.74
C ALA A 98 -5.55 -5.06 -0.55
N ILE A 99 -6.30 -5.30 -1.62
CA ILE A 99 -5.78 -5.37 -2.98
C ILE A 99 -6.23 -4.10 -3.71
N ALA A 100 -5.29 -3.43 -4.37
CA ALA A 100 -5.61 -2.33 -5.27
C ALA A 100 -5.35 -2.72 -6.72
N GLU A 101 -6.22 -2.24 -7.58
CA GLU A 101 -6.02 -2.09 -9.01
C GLU A 101 -5.93 -0.59 -9.34
N GLU A 102 -4.77 -0.13 -9.82
CA GLU A 102 -4.46 1.28 -10.08
C GLU A 102 -4.12 1.53 -11.55
N THR A 103 -4.54 2.66 -12.11
CA THR A 103 -4.18 3.05 -13.48
C THR A 103 -2.87 3.85 -13.49
N LYS A 104 -2.08 3.73 -14.55
CA LYS A 104 -0.87 4.56 -14.74
C LYS A 104 -1.18 6.01 -15.09
N GLU A 105 -2.36 6.26 -15.67
CA GLU A 105 -2.67 7.49 -16.39
C GLU A 105 -3.37 8.54 -15.53
N ILE A 106 -4.00 8.15 -14.41
CA ILE A 106 -4.74 9.08 -13.56
C ILE A 106 -4.19 8.99 -12.14
N PRO A 107 -3.40 9.98 -11.69
CA PRO A 107 -2.75 9.99 -10.38
C PRO A 107 -3.70 9.99 -9.17
N GLN A 108 -5.02 10.00 -9.38
CA GLN A 108 -5.94 10.37 -8.31
C GLN A 108 -7.05 9.36 -8.03
N ILE A 109 -7.74 8.79 -9.01
CA ILE A 109 -8.95 8.01 -8.70
C ILE A 109 -9.22 6.98 -9.78
N SER A 110 -8.70 5.78 -9.60
CA SER A 110 -9.33 4.53 -10.02
C SER A 110 -8.60 3.43 -9.27
N ILE A 111 -8.82 3.41 -7.95
CA ILE A 111 -8.35 2.34 -7.08
C ILE A 111 -9.57 1.48 -6.81
N GLU A 112 -9.70 0.36 -7.52
CA GLU A 112 -10.62 -0.67 -7.03
C GLU A 112 -9.91 -1.32 -5.83
N ILE A 113 -10.41 -1.03 -4.63
CA ILE A 113 -9.89 -1.57 -3.38
C ILE A 113 -10.77 -2.73 -2.94
N GLU A 114 -10.22 -3.93 -2.96
CA GLU A 114 -10.81 -5.08 -2.28
C GLU A 114 -10.19 -5.17 -0.88
N TYR A 115 -10.98 -4.84 0.14
CA TYR A 115 -10.56 -5.07 1.53
C TYR A 115 -10.64 -6.56 1.82
N LEU A 116 -9.51 -7.11 2.24
CA LEU A 116 -9.35 -8.52 2.60
C LEU A 116 -9.89 -8.76 4.01
#